data_AF-A0A2E8E0A5-F1
#
_entry.id   AF-A0A2E8E0A5-F1
#
_cell.length_a   1.000
_cell.length_b   1.000
_cell.length_c   1.000
_cell.angle_alpha   90.00
_cell.angle_beta   90.00
_cell.angle_gamma   90.00
#
_symmetry.space_group_name_H-M   'P 1'
#
loop_
_entity.id
_entity.type
_entity.pdbx_description
1 polymer ?
#
loop_
_entity_poly.entity_id
_entity_poly.type
_entity_poly.pdbx_seq_one_letter_code
_entity_poly.pdbx_strand_id
1 'polypeptide(L)'
;MELNDYDKSRARFHLGYNTGANLPAGDIARLEEAMARIPDSYFYSRVIEHLDRCDKCYKVSQVFRVETQPQPSRIERITGDTDRAIYQSDPIKADKDYREIYLREVDRLAETLYVANYRRDEVRRYAFDRAGSEFIMAIKGPADTAVGTRIAQAVGSQNWR
;
A
#
# COMPACT_ATOMS: atom_id res chain seq x y z
N MET A 1 -7.41 -10.88 15.00
CA MET A 1 -8.40 -11.06 13.90
C MET A 1 -7.69 -10.86 12.58
N GLU A 2 -8.21 -11.40 11.50
CA GLU A 2 -7.58 -11.38 10.17
C GLU A 2 -8.54 -10.78 9.14
N LEU A 3 -8.00 -9.98 8.21
CA LEU A 3 -8.74 -9.46 7.07
C LEU A 3 -9.08 -10.56 6.06
N ASN A 4 -10.23 -10.44 5.39
CA ASN A 4 -10.56 -11.29 4.24
C ASN A 4 -9.56 -11.05 3.09
N ASP A 5 -9.37 -12.05 2.21
CA ASP A 5 -8.46 -11.98 1.07
C ASP A 5 -8.75 -10.80 0.14
N TYR A 6 -10.04 -10.47 -0.03
CA TYR A 6 -10.45 -9.30 -0.78
C TYR A 6 -9.93 -8.00 -0.15
N ASP A 7 -10.07 -7.85 1.17
CA ASP A 7 -9.65 -6.65 1.90
C ASP A 7 -8.13 -6.51 1.96
N LYS A 8 -7.43 -7.64 2.07
CA LYS A 8 -5.98 -7.69 1.92
C LYS A 8 -5.55 -7.22 0.53
N SER A 9 -6.25 -7.65 -0.53
CA SER A 9 -5.97 -7.19 -1.89
C SER A 9 -6.22 -5.69 -2.05
N ARG A 10 -7.29 -5.15 -1.45
CA ARG A 10 -7.57 -3.71 -1.44
C ARG A 10 -6.47 -2.92 -0.71
N ALA A 11 -6.05 -3.39 0.47
CA ALA A 11 -4.98 -2.75 1.24
C ALA A 11 -3.66 -2.69 0.46
N ARG A 12 -3.26 -3.82 -0.15
CA ARG A 12 -2.07 -3.88 -1.02
C ARG A 12 -2.15 -2.89 -2.17
N PHE A 13 -3.30 -2.82 -2.86
CA PHE A 13 -3.51 -1.89 -3.95
C PHE A 13 -3.40 -0.43 -3.50
N HIS A 14 -4.09 -0.04 -2.43
CA HIS A 14 -4.10 1.35 -1.98
C HIS A 14 -2.74 1.81 -1.45
N LEU A 15 -2.04 0.97 -0.70
CA LEU A 15 -0.70 1.27 -0.17
C LEU A 15 0.41 1.17 -1.23
N GLY A 16 0.12 0.59 -2.40
CA GLY A 16 1.07 0.47 -3.51
C GLY A 16 2.01 -0.72 -3.41
N TYR A 17 1.65 -1.73 -2.62
CA TYR A 17 2.36 -3.01 -2.54
C TYR A 17 1.96 -3.90 -3.71
N ASN A 18 2.72 -3.81 -4.79
CA ASN A 18 2.57 -4.73 -5.92
C ASN A 18 3.58 -5.87 -5.76
N THR A 19 3.09 -7.12 -5.65
CA THR A 19 3.93 -8.32 -5.49
C THR A 19 4.86 -8.57 -6.68
N GLY A 20 4.56 -8.00 -7.85
CA GLY A 20 5.46 -8.02 -9.01
C GLY A 20 6.47 -6.86 -9.06
N ALA A 21 6.37 -5.89 -8.14
CA ALA A 21 7.30 -4.77 -8.05
C ALA A 21 8.47 -5.12 -7.12
N ASN A 22 9.62 -4.52 -7.40
CA ASN A 22 10.91 -4.72 -6.73
C ASN A 22 10.97 -4.13 -5.30
N LEU A 23 9.90 -4.25 -4.52
CA LEU A 23 9.77 -3.71 -3.16
C LEU A 23 10.61 -4.50 -2.13
N PRO A 24 11.08 -3.86 -1.05
CA PRO A 24 11.75 -4.53 0.06
C PRO A 24 10.90 -5.67 0.65
N ALA A 25 11.49 -6.87 0.73
CA ALA A 25 10.77 -8.05 1.22
C ALA A 25 10.35 -7.94 2.70
N GLY A 26 11.12 -7.20 3.51
CA GLY A 26 10.79 -6.94 4.91
C GLY A 26 9.51 -6.14 5.08
N ASP A 27 9.29 -5.12 4.24
CA ASP A 27 8.09 -4.29 4.32
C ASP A 27 6.85 -5.01 3.79
N ILE A 28 7.02 -5.90 2.80
CA ILE A 28 5.94 -6.81 2.37
C ILE A 28 5.54 -7.72 3.53
N ALA A 29 6.50 -8.35 4.21
CA ALA A 29 6.24 -9.24 5.34
C ALA A 29 5.54 -8.51 6.51
N ARG A 30 5.95 -7.26 6.80
CA ARG A 30 5.29 -6.42 7.81
C ARG A 30 3.83 -6.14 7.48
N LEU A 31 3.52 -5.82 6.21
CA LEU A 31 2.14 -5.61 5.79
C LEU A 31 1.29 -6.88 5.94
N GLU A 32 1.82 -8.02 5.50
CA GLU A 32 1.12 -9.32 5.65
C GLU A 32 0.85 -9.65 7.12
N GLU A 33 1.83 -9.43 8.00
CA GLU A 33 1.65 -9.64 9.44
C GLU A 33 0.61 -8.66 10.04
N ALA A 34 0.67 -7.38 9.68
CA ALA A 34 -0.27 -6.37 10.16
C ALA A 34 -1.73 -6.68 9.76
N MET A 35 -1.94 -7.20 8.55
CA MET A 35 -3.27 -7.60 8.07
C MET A 35 -3.78 -8.91 8.71
N ALA A 36 -2.86 -9.81 9.08
CA ALA A 36 -3.19 -11.10 9.70
C ALA A 36 -3.40 -10.99 11.22
N ARG A 37 -2.77 -10.01 11.88
CA ARG A 37 -2.78 -9.84 13.34
C ARG A 37 -3.38 -8.51 13.76
N ILE A 38 -4.66 -8.30 13.45
CA ILE A 38 -5.40 -7.13 13.94
C ILE A 38 -5.74 -7.33 15.44
N PRO A 39 -5.50 -6.33 16.31
CA PRO A 39 -5.60 -6.47 17.77
C PRO A 39 -7.02 -6.78 18.28
N ASP A 40 -8.02 -6.02 17.83
CA ASP A 40 -9.40 -6.11 18.32
C ASP A 40 -10.42 -5.84 17.20
N SER A 41 -11.71 -5.93 17.54
CA SER A 41 -12.80 -5.66 16.60
C SER A 41 -12.96 -4.17 16.25
N TYR A 42 -12.56 -3.26 17.14
CA TYR A 42 -12.63 -1.82 16.89
C TYR A 42 -11.64 -1.42 15.80
N PHE A 43 -10.37 -1.80 15.92
CA PHE A 43 -9.34 -1.63 14.90
C PHE A 43 -9.76 -2.28 13.58
N TYR A 44 -10.31 -3.50 13.62
CA TYR A 44 -10.82 -4.17 12.43
C TYR A 44 -11.87 -3.32 11.69
N SER A 45 -12.87 -2.81 12.41
CA SER A 45 -13.91 -1.95 11.80
C SER A 45 -13.35 -0.64 11.25
N ARG A 46 -12.38 -0.02 11.94
CA ARG A 46 -11.71 1.19 11.45
C ARG A 46 -10.89 0.94 10.20
N VAL A 47 -10.18 -0.18 10.11
CA VAL A 47 -9.43 -0.57 8.91
C VAL A 47 -10.36 -0.72 7.71
N ILE A 48 -11.50 -1.39 7.88
CA ILE A 48 -12.52 -1.51 6.81
C ILE A 48 -13.04 -0.13 6.41
N GLU A 49 -13.37 0.72 7.38
CA GLU A 49 -13.85 2.08 7.11
C GLU A 49 -12.81 2.89 6.32
N HIS A 50 -11.53 2.78 6.66
CA HIS A 50 -10.45 3.41 5.92
C HIS A 50 -10.31 2.86 4.50
N LEU A 51 -10.45 1.55 4.30
CA LEU A 51 -10.45 0.94 2.95
C LEU A 51 -11.62 1.46 2.11
N ASP A 52 -12.83 1.53 2.67
CA ASP A 52 -14.00 2.03 1.95
C ASP A 52 -13.88 3.52 1.60
N ARG A 53 -13.24 4.32 2.47
CA ARG A 53 -12.89 5.72 2.17
C ARG A 53 -11.87 5.80 1.05
N CYS A 54 -10.82 4.97 1.08
CA CYS A 54 -9.82 4.90 0.02
C CYS A 54 -10.44 4.52 -1.33
N ASP A 55 -11.36 3.56 -1.38
CA ASP A 55 -12.09 3.18 -2.59
C ASP A 55 -12.90 4.35 -3.17
N LYS A 56 -13.64 5.06 -2.30
CA LYS A 56 -14.42 6.25 -2.70
C LYS A 56 -13.52 7.36 -3.22
N CYS A 57 -12.47 7.70 -2.48
CA CYS A 57 -11.53 8.75 -2.85
C CYS A 57 -10.76 8.38 -4.13
N TYR A 58 -10.39 7.12 -4.32
CA TYR A 58 -9.71 6.67 -5.55
C TYR A 58 -10.60 6.87 -6.78
N LYS A 59 -11.88 6.50 -6.70
CA LYS A 59 -12.85 6.72 -7.79
C LYS A 59 -13.07 8.20 -8.07
N VAL A 60 -13.19 9.03 -7.02
CA VAL A 60 -13.38 10.48 -7.16
C VAL A 60 -12.12 11.17 -7.67
N SER A 61 -10.93 10.64 -7.35
CA SER A 61 -9.65 11.19 -7.81
C SER A 61 -9.40 11.08 -9.31
N GLN A 62 -10.27 10.39 -10.04
CA GLN A 62 -10.22 10.35 -11.50
C GLN A 62 -10.58 11.72 -12.07
N VAL A 63 -9.83 12.16 -13.08
CA VAL A 63 -10.04 13.45 -13.77
C VAL A 63 -11.48 13.63 -14.23
N PHE A 64 -12.10 12.54 -14.71
CA PHE A 64 -13.47 12.54 -15.22
C PHE A 64 -14.42 11.99 -14.18
N ARG A 65 -15.45 12.78 -13.84
CA ARG A 65 -16.56 12.35 -12.98
C ARG A 65 -17.52 11.43 -13.74
N VAL A 66 -17.76 11.78 -14.99
CA VAL A 66 -18.53 11.07 -16.02
C VAL A 66 -17.72 11.24 -17.31
N GLU A 67 -17.84 10.33 -18.28
CA GLU A 67 -17.08 10.38 -19.55
C GLU A 67 -17.08 11.76 -20.23
N THR A 68 -18.14 12.56 -20.04
CA THR A 68 -18.32 13.87 -20.66
C THR A 68 -18.02 15.06 -19.74
N GLN A 69 -17.74 14.84 -18.45
CA GLN A 69 -17.61 15.92 -17.46
C GLN A 69 -16.38 15.73 -16.56
N PRO A 70 -15.38 16.64 -16.63
CA PRO A 70 -14.26 16.64 -15.70
C PRO A 70 -14.72 17.03 -14.29
N GLN A 71 -13.94 16.64 -13.28
CA GLN A 71 -14.21 17.03 -11.91
C GLN A 71 -14.08 18.56 -11.75
N PRO A 72 -15.03 19.21 -11.05
CA PRO A 72 -14.97 20.64 -10.82
C PRO A 72 -13.88 20.98 -9.81
N SER A 73 -13.02 21.95 -10.15
CA SER A 73 -12.05 22.52 -9.20
C SER A 73 -12.74 23.49 -8.22
N ARG A 74 -13.84 24.11 -8.64
CA ARG A 74 -14.60 25.06 -7.84
C ARG A 74 -16.09 24.89 -8.10
N ILE A 75 -16.86 24.88 -7.02
CA ILE A 75 -18.32 24.83 -7.05
C ILE A 75 -18.82 26.08 -6.34
N GLU A 76 -19.52 26.93 -7.06
CA GLU A 76 -20.25 28.06 -6.48
C GLU A 76 -21.73 27.72 -6.47
N ARG A 77 -22.33 27.69 -5.27
CA ARG A 77 -23.78 27.54 -5.10
C ARG A 77 -24.35 28.89 -4.70
N ILE A 78 -25.22 29.42 -5.54
CA ILE A 78 -25.98 30.65 -5.27
C ILE A 78 -27.34 30.21 -4.74
N THR A 79 -27.58 30.45 -3.45
CA THR A 79 -28.82 30.09 -2.77
C THR A 79 -29.75 31.30 -2.72
N GLY A 80 -30.99 31.14 -3.19
CA GLY A 80 -32.00 32.20 -3.30
C GLY A 80 -33.34 31.65 -3.79
N ASP A 81 -34.14 32.46 -4.50
CA ASP A 81 -35.44 32.05 -5.07
C ASP A 81 -35.31 30.99 -6.20
N THR A 82 -34.12 30.85 -6.77
CA THR A 82 -33.78 29.75 -7.68
C THR A 82 -32.39 29.25 -7.36
N ASP A 83 -32.28 27.97 -7.00
CA ASP A 83 -30.99 27.33 -6.74
C ASP A 83 -30.20 27.20 -8.05
N ARG A 84 -29.05 27.88 -8.13
CA ARG A 84 -28.11 27.78 -9.26
C ARG A 84 -26.74 27.32 -8.77
N ALA A 85 -26.15 26.36 -9.47
CA ALA A 85 -24.79 25.90 -9.25
C ALA A 85 -23.93 26.18 -10.50
N ILE A 86 -22.84 26.90 -10.32
CA ILE A 86 -21.84 27.16 -11.36
C ILE A 86 -20.65 26.24 -11.07
N TYR A 87 -20.34 25.37 -12.02
CA TYR A 87 -19.20 24.46 -11.97
C TYR A 87 -18.07 25.02 -12.84
N GLN A 88 -16.95 25.36 -12.22
CA GLN A 88 -15.74 25.76 -12.93
C GLN A 88 -14.69 24.66 -12.76
N SER A 89 -14.16 24.15 -13.86
CA SER A 89 -13.14 23.10 -13.86
C SER A 89 -11.87 23.57 -14.56
N ASP A 90 -10.77 23.53 -13.81
CA ASP A 90 -9.42 23.41 -14.37
C ASP A 90 -8.96 21.97 -14.12
N PRO A 91 -8.88 21.12 -15.16
CA PRO A 91 -8.72 19.67 -14.99
C PRO A 91 -7.37 19.30 -14.36
N ILE A 92 -6.29 20.03 -14.64
CA ILE A 92 -4.95 19.73 -14.09
C ILE A 92 -4.92 20.10 -12.61
N LYS A 93 -5.54 21.22 -12.23
CA LYS A 93 -5.62 21.63 -10.84
C LYS A 93 -6.50 20.67 -10.03
N ALA A 94 -7.68 20.33 -10.57
CA ALA A 94 -8.60 19.40 -9.93
C ALA A 94 -7.94 18.03 -9.71
N ASP A 95 -7.25 17.47 -10.72
CA ASP A 95 -6.53 16.20 -10.60
C ASP A 95 -5.55 16.21 -9.43
N LYS A 96 -4.71 17.25 -9.31
CA LYS A 96 -3.75 17.39 -8.20
C LYS A 96 -4.44 17.42 -6.85
N ASP A 97 -5.49 18.24 -6.70
CA ASP A 97 -6.19 18.43 -5.44
C ASP A 97 -6.91 17.14 -5.00
N TYR A 98 -7.63 16.48 -5.90
CA TYR A 98 -8.32 15.22 -5.59
C TYR A 98 -7.35 14.05 -5.38
N ARG A 99 -6.24 14.02 -6.12
CA ARG A 99 -5.19 13.03 -5.93
C ARG A 99 -4.53 13.17 -4.56
N GLU A 100 -4.26 14.40 -4.12
CA GLU A 100 -3.71 14.69 -2.79
C GLU A 100 -4.69 14.26 -1.68
N ILE A 101 -5.99 14.51 -1.85
CA ILE A 101 -7.02 14.02 -0.91
C ILE A 101 -6.99 12.49 -0.81
N TYR A 102 -6.90 11.79 -1.94
CA TYR A 102 -6.77 10.33 -1.95
C TYR A 102 -5.52 9.87 -1.20
N LEU A 103 -4.35 10.48 -1.46
CA LEU A 103 -3.11 10.09 -0.80
C LEU A 103 -3.18 10.27 0.72
N ARG A 104 -3.84 11.34 1.21
CA ARG A 104 -4.07 11.55 2.64
C ARG A 104 -4.94 10.49 3.30
N GLU A 105 -5.95 9.97 2.61
CA GLU A 105 -6.73 8.85 3.16
C GLU A 105 -5.91 7.55 3.19
N VAL A 106 -5.05 7.32 2.19
CA VAL A 106 -4.12 6.18 2.19
C VAL A 106 -3.09 6.32 3.32
N ASP A 107 -2.62 7.53 3.64
CA ASP A 107 -1.72 7.73 4.79
C ASP A 107 -2.39 7.37 6.11
N ARG A 108 -3.67 7.71 6.30
CA ARG A 108 -4.42 7.30 7.50
C ARG A 108 -4.55 5.78 7.62
N LEU A 109 -4.76 5.09 6.50
CA LEU A 109 -4.74 3.63 6.47
C LEU A 109 -3.34 3.09 6.83
N ALA A 110 -2.30 3.69 6.28
CA ALA A 110 -0.90 3.35 6.55
C ALA A 110 -0.52 3.55 8.02
N GLU A 111 -0.94 4.66 8.63
CA GLU A 111 -0.80 4.96 10.06
C GLU A 111 -1.53 3.92 10.92
N THR A 112 -2.75 3.55 10.54
CA THR A 112 -3.56 2.57 11.30
C THR A 112 -2.94 1.18 11.27
N LEU A 113 -2.38 0.76 10.14
CA LEU A 113 -1.71 -0.53 9.99
C LEU A 113 -0.23 -0.50 10.41
N TYR A 114 0.32 0.68 10.69
CA TYR A 114 1.73 0.92 10.99
C TYR A 114 2.68 0.43 9.88
N VAL A 115 2.36 0.77 8.63
CA VAL A 115 3.05 0.34 7.42
C VAL A 115 3.40 1.54 6.54
N ALA A 116 4.41 1.43 5.69
CA ALA A 116 4.82 2.48 4.77
C ALA A 116 3.81 2.67 3.61
N ASN A 117 3.60 3.91 3.16
CA ASN A 117 2.77 4.22 2.00
C ASN A 117 3.63 4.43 0.72
N TYR A 118 3.79 3.41 -0.11
CA TYR A 118 4.55 3.50 -1.36
C TYR A 118 3.82 4.23 -2.50
N ARG A 119 2.59 4.72 -2.29
CA ARG A 119 1.95 5.61 -3.25
C ARG A 119 2.54 7.01 -3.23
N ARG A 120 3.09 7.47 -2.10
CA ARG A 120 3.82 8.74 -2.00
C ARG A 120 5.19 8.64 -2.65
N ASP A 121 5.58 9.69 -3.37
CA ASP A 121 6.88 9.74 -4.05
C ASP A 121 8.05 9.72 -3.06
N GLU A 122 7.91 10.42 -1.93
CA GLU A 122 8.92 10.50 -0.87
C GLU A 122 9.29 9.11 -0.34
N VAL A 123 8.29 8.27 -0.08
CA VAL A 123 8.47 6.90 0.41
C VAL A 123 8.93 5.97 -0.71
N ARG A 124 8.40 6.15 -1.92
CA ARG A 124 8.75 5.32 -3.08
C ARG A 124 10.22 5.41 -3.46
N ARG A 125 10.88 6.56 -3.23
CA ARG A 125 12.33 6.69 -3.47
C ARG A 125 13.14 5.65 -2.70
N TYR A 126 12.74 5.36 -1.46
CA TYR A 126 13.40 4.35 -0.62
C TYR A 126 13.12 2.91 -1.07
N ALA A 127 12.11 2.67 -1.92
CA ALA A 127 11.85 1.33 -2.46
C ALA A 127 12.99 0.82 -3.37
N PHE A 128 13.78 1.74 -3.95
CA PHE A 128 14.90 1.40 -4.84
C PHE A 128 16.24 1.36 -4.11
N ASP A 129 16.33 1.96 -2.92
CA ASP A 129 17.57 2.04 -2.16
C ASP A 129 17.71 0.77 -1.32
N ARG A 130 18.49 -0.19 -1.84
CA ARG A 130 18.62 -1.53 -1.25
C ARG A 130 19.87 -1.61 -0.38
N ALA A 131 19.69 -1.77 0.93
CA ALA A 131 20.77 -2.18 1.82
C ALA A 131 20.95 -3.71 1.74
N GLY A 132 22.18 -4.19 1.51
CA GLY A 132 22.49 -5.61 1.28
C GLY A 132 22.16 -6.60 2.41
N SER A 133 21.61 -6.13 3.55
CA SER A 133 21.23 -6.95 4.70
C SER A 133 19.81 -7.52 4.65
N GLU A 134 18.95 -7.06 3.73
CA GLU A 134 17.54 -7.49 3.66
C GLU A 134 17.34 -8.88 3.04
N PHE A 135 18.38 -9.48 2.47
CA PHE A 135 18.30 -10.76 1.76
C PHE A 135 18.24 -12.00 2.67
N ILE A 136 18.43 -11.86 3.98
CA ILE A 136 18.63 -13.04 4.85
C ILE A 136 17.32 -13.79 5.14
N MET A 137 16.13 -13.20 4.91
CA MET A 137 14.84 -13.81 5.30
C MET A 137 13.73 -13.72 4.24
N ALA A 138 14.04 -13.34 3.00
CA ALA A 138 13.03 -12.86 2.05
C ALA A 138 12.26 -13.93 1.28
N ILE A 139 12.73 -15.18 1.21
CA ILE A 139 12.02 -16.24 0.48
C ILE A 139 12.19 -17.53 1.28
N LYS A 140 11.08 -18.19 1.63
CA LYS A 140 11.11 -19.58 2.08
C LYS A 140 11.47 -20.46 0.89
N GLY A 141 12.74 -20.40 0.47
CA GLY A 141 13.33 -21.42 -0.38
C GLY A 141 13.31 -22.76 0.38
N PRO A 142 13.36 -23.90 -0.34
CA PRO A 142 13.58 -25.19 0.31
C PRO A 142 14.78 -25.04 1.24
N ALA A 143 14.62 -25.50 2.49
CA ALA A 143 15.63 -25.36 3.53
C ALA A 143 17.00 -25.74 2.97
N ASP A 144 17.98 -24.85 3.12
CA ASP A 144 19.34 -25.12 2.72
C ASP A 144 19.83 -26.36 3.49
N THR A 145 19.91 -27.49 2.79
CA THR A 145 20.36 -28.78 3.33
C THR A 145 21.88 -28.89 3.34
N ALA A 146 22.62 -27.87 2.88
CA ALA A 146 24.07 -27.94 2.70
C ALA A 146 24.89 -27.57 3.95
N VAL A 147 24.27 -27.39 5.13
CA VAL A 147 25.02 -27.21 6.39
C VAL A 147 25.71 -28.53 6.80
N GLY A 148 25.17 -29.69 6.39
CA GLY A 148 25.77 -31.00 6.69
C GLY A 148 27.06 -31.31 5.92
N THR A 149 27.21 -30.77 4.70
CA THR A 149 28.33 -31.13 3.81
C THR A 149 29.67 -30.55 4.27
N ARG A 150 29.65 -29.40 4.98
CA ARG A 150 30.88 -28.80 5.55
C ARG A 150 31.38 -29.51 6.80
N ILE A 151 30.48 -30.11 7.58
CA ILE A 151 30.88 -30.92 8.75
C ILE A 151 31.52 -32.24 8.29
N ALA A 152 30.99 -32.86 7.22
CA ALA A 152 31.56 -34.08 6.66
C ALA A 152 32.97 -33.89 6.05
N GLN A 153 33.25 -32.75 5.41
CA GLN A 153 34.59 -32.44 4.90
C GLN A 153 35.62 -32.18 6.01
N ALA A 154 35.22 -31.57 7.12
CA ALA A 154 36.11 -31.35 8.26
C ALA A 154 36.50 -32.68 8.94
N VAL A 155 35.59 -33.65 9.01
CA VAL A 155 35.83 -34.97 9.64
C VAL A 155 36.51 -35.95 8.67
N GLY A 156 36.30 -35.81 7.35
CA GLY A 156 36.82 -36.73 6.33
C GLY A 156 38.28 -36.52 5.89
N SER A 157 38.96 -35.47 6.36
CA SER A 157 40.34 -35.14 5.92
C SER A 157 41.46 -35.75 6.77
N GLN A 158 41.13 -36.51 7.83
CA GLN A 158 42.13 -36.99 8.81
C GLN A 158 42.66 -38.41 8.62
N ASN A 159 42.29 -39.16 7.57
CA ASN A 159 42.84 -40.49 7.35
C ASN A 159 43.27 -40.70 5.90
N TRP A 160 44.47 -40.22 5.57
CA TRP A 160 45.28 -40.78 4.50
C TRP A 160 46.42 -41.60 5.14
N ARG A 161 46.30 -42.92 5.02
CA ARG A 161 47.43 -43.86 5.04
C ARG A 161 47.69 -44.28 3.61
#